data_AF-A0A6S7K0K7-F1
#
_entry.id   AF-A0A6S7K0K7-F1
#
_cell.length_a   1.000
_cell.length_b   1.000
_cell.length_c   1.000
_cell.angle_alpha   90.00
_cell.angle_beta   90.00
_cell.angle_gamma   90.00
#
_symmetry.space_group_name_H-M   'P 1'
#
loop_
_entity.id
_entity.type
_entity.pdbx_description
1 polymer ?
#
loop_
_entity_poly.entity_id
_entity_poly.type
_entity_poly.pdbx_seq_one_letter_code
_entity_poly.pdbx_strand_id
1 'polypeptide(L)'
;MEGCPRSLMLKLELKESHVTSFAPALKRYVREFYHEDGETYTQECTQLEQLRTAVIKPTYDNSGCNLLRRYYGQIYLLKTRFAMGEGSPASVEFTWLVVHTFNDKYIKFI
;
A
#
# COMPACT_ATOMS: atom_id res chain seq x y z
N MET A 1 -15.96 -34.25 23.89
CA MET A 1 -15.17 -34.41 22.64
C MET A 1 -13.86 -33.65 22.81
N GLU A 2 -13.11 -33.97 23.87
CA GLU A 2 -11.82 -33.37 24.22
C GLU A 2 -10.76 -34.45 23.98
N GLY A 3 -9.99 -34.36 22.90
CA GLY A 3 -9.01 -35.40 22.54
C GLY A 3 -8.84 -35.67 21.05
N CYS A 4 -9.60 -35.01 20.18
CA CYS A 4 -9.32 -35.06 18.74
C CYS A 4 -8.02 -34.28 18.44
N PRO A 5 -7.03 -34.89 17.76
CA PRO A 5 -5.79 -34.20 17.40
C PRO A 5 -6.09 -33.00 16.48
N ARG A 6 -5.38 -31.89 16.70
CA ARG A 6 -5.58 -30.68 15.89
C ARG A 6 -5.14 -30.94 14.45
N SER A 7 -6.05 -30.70 13.50
CA SER A 7 -5.76 -30.79 12.07
C SER A 7 -4.70 -29.77 11.68
N LEU A 8 -3.85 -30.15 10.71
CA LEU A 8 -2.93 -29.23 10.06
C LEU A 8 -3.73 -28.17 9.30
N MET A 9 -3.25 -26.92 9.36
CA MET A 9 -3.81 -25.79 8.64
C MET A 9 -2.82 -25.32 7.57
N LEU A 10 -3.37 -24.95 6.40
CA LEU A 10 -2.58 -24.30 5.36
C LEU A 10 -2.37 -22.82 5.70
N LYS A 11 -1.17 -22.32 5.48
CA LYS A 11 -0.82 -20.90 5.57
C LYS A 11 -0.42 -20.41 4.18
N LEU A 12 -0.84 -19.19 3.85
CA LEU A 12 -0.38 -18.47 2.67
C LEU A 12 0.74 -17.50 3.05
N GLU A 13 1.68 -17.33 2.13
CA GLU A 13 2.74 -16.32 2.27
C GLU A 13 2.24 -14.94 1.87
N LEU A 14 2.79 -13.91 2.52
CA LEU A 14 2.49 -12.53 2.18
C LEU A 14 3.24 -12.14 0.90
N LYS A 15 2.60 -11.34 0.06
CA LYS A 15 3.24 -10.78 -1.12
C LYS A 15 4.27 -9.72 -0.72
N GLU A 16 5.38 -9.69 -1.43
CA GLU A 16 6.39 -8.64 -1.30
C GLU A 16 6.12 -7.50 -2.29
N SER A 17 6.48 -6.28 -1.92
CA SER A 17 6.35 -5.09 -2.75
C SER A 17 7.59 -4.22 -2.64
N HIS A 18 7.93 -3.55 -3.75
CA HIS A 18 9.01 -2.58 -3.76
C HIS A 18 8.57 -1.24 -3.14
N VAL A 19 9.57 -0.45 -2.74
CA VAL A 19 9.35 0.90 -2.24
C VAL A 19 8.79 1.77 -3.38
N THR A 20 7.74 2.51 -3.06
CA THR A 20 7.06 3.44 -3.97
C THR A 20 6.83 4.73 -3.22
N SER A 21 7.09 5.87 -3.86
CA SER A 21 6.86 7.19 -3.27
C SER A 21 5.56 7.80 -3.79
N PHE A 22 4.75 8.34 -2.88
CA PHE A 22 3.51 9.04 -3.21
C PHE A 22 3.73 10.54 -3.38
N ALA A 23 4.72 11.09 -2.67
CA ALA A 23 4.89 12.53 -2.52
C ALA A 23 4.96 13.29 -3.85
N PRO A 24 5.74 12.86 -4.87
CA PRO A 24 5.84 13.63 -6.12
C PRO A 24 4.51 13.76 -6.86
N ALA A 25 3.75 12.66 -6.97
CA ALA A 25 2.48 12.63 -7.68
C ALA A 25 1.40 13.46 -6.94
N LEU A 26 1.32 13.30 -5.61
CA LEU A 26 0.36 14.03 -4.80
C LEU A 26 0.66 15.53 -4.77
N LYS A 27 1.91 15.93 -4.52
CA LYS A 27 2.31 17.34 -4.49
C LYS A 27 2.08 18.04 -5.82
N ARG A 28 2.37 17.36 -6.94
CA ARG A 28 2.07 17.87 -8.28
C ARG A 28 0.57 18.07 -8.46
N TYR A 29 -0.25 17.08 -8.09
CA TYR A 29 -1.70 17.18 -8.22
C TYR A 29 -2.28 18.32 -7.37
N VAL A 30 -1.79 18.51 -6.15
CA VAL A 30 -2.18 19.63 -5.28
C VAL A 30 -1.89 20.97 -5.95
N ARG A 31 -0.69 21.14 -6.49
CA ARG A 31 -0.31 22.38 -7.19
C ARG A 31 -1.16 22.65 -8.43
N GLU A 32 -1.43 21.62 -9.22
CA GLU A 32 -2.12 21.76 -10.52
C GLU A 32 -3.64 21.90 -10.39
N PHE A 33 -4.28 21.13 -9.50
CA PHE A 33 -5.75 21.05 -9.41
C PHE A 33 -6.34 21.82 -8.25
N TYR A 34 -5.61 21.95 -7.13
CA TYR A 34 -6.07 22.70 -5.96
C TYR A 34 -5.42 24.09 -5.84
N HIS A 35 -4.41 24.39 -6.67
CA HIS A 35 -3.67 25.66 -6.67
C HIS A 35 -3.05 26.01 -5.30
N GLU A 36 -2.71 25.00 -4.52
CA GLU A 36 -2.07 25.12 -3.22
C GLU A 36 -0.57 24.79 -3.31
N ASP A 37 0.18 25.17 -2.28
CA ASP A 37 1.58 24.75 -2.17
C ASP A 37 1.66 23.30 -1.69
N GLY A 38 2.14 22.42 -2.58
CA GLY A 38 2.32 20.99 -2.29
C GLY A 38 3.30 20.71 -1.15
N GLU A 39 4.22 21.64 -0.83
CA GLU A 39 5.15 21.46 0.29
C GLU A 39 4.45 21.46 1.66
N THR A 40 3.25 22.06 1.75
CA THR A 40 2.41 22.04 2.96
C THR A 40 2.05 20.62 3.39
N TYR A 41 1.96 19.68 2.44
CA TYR A 41 1.52 18.30 2.67
C TYR A 41 2.68 17.30 2.86
N THR A 42 3.91 17.79 3.06
CA THR A 42 5.11 16.95 3.18
C THR A 42 5.05 16.02 4.37
N GLN A 43 4.49 16.49 5.49
CA GLN A 43 4.40 15.70 6.72
C GLN A 43 3.48 14.50 6.53
N GLU A 44 2.31 14.72 5.92
CA GLU A 44 1.30 13.70 5.64
C GLU A 44 1.81 12.69 4.64
N CYS A 45 2.51 13.14 3.59
CA CYS A 45 3.16 12.25 2.63
C CYS A 45 4.20 11.36 3.33
N THR A 46 5.01 11.93 4.22
CA THR A 46 6.01 11.19 5.00
C THR A 46 5.35 10.14 5.92
N GLN A 47 4.25 10.50 6.59
CA GLN A 47 3.50 9.57 7.43
C GLN A 47 2.90 8.40 6.61
N LEU A 48 2.41 8.68 5.40
CA LEU A 48 1.89 7.65 4.49
C LEU A 48 2.99 6.69 4.03
N GLU A 49 4.17 7.21 3.71
CA GLU A 49 5.33 6.41 3.28
C GLU A 49 5.91 5.56 4.44
N GLN A 50 5.95 6.11 5.65
CA GLN A 50 6.27 5.34 6.87
C GLN A 50 5.27 4.21 7.10
N LEU A 51 3.97 4.50 6.96
CA LEU A 51 2.92 3.49 7.09
C LEU A 51 3.08 2.38 6.05
N ARG A 52 3.36 2.72 4.79
CA ARG A 52 3.65 1.73 3.73
C ARG A 52 4.85 0.85 4.11
N THR A 53 5.93 1.46 4.57
CA THR A 53 7.16 0.73 4.96
C THR A 53 6.87 -0.29 6.06
N ALA A 54 6.06 0.08 7.04
CA ALA A 54 5.66 -0.83 8.12
C ALA A 54 4.79 -1.99 7.60
N VAL A 55 3.91 -1.73 6.62
CA VAL A 55 2.96 -2.72 6.08
C VAL A 55 3.64 -3.75 5.17
N ILE A 56 4.77 -3.43 4.55
CA ILE A 56 5.53 -4.37 3.72
C ILE A 56 6.11 -5.52 4.56
N LYS A 57 6.41 -5.27 5.85
CA LYS A 57 6.93 -6.28 6.78
C LYS A 57 6.10 -6.29 8.08
N PRO A 58 4.83 -6.71 8.02
CA PRO A 58 3.97 -6.70 9.20
C PRO A 58 4.34 -7.86 10.12
N THR A 59 4.01 -7.72 11.40
CA THR A 59 4.09 -8.80 12.38
C THR A 59 2.95 -9.81 12.18
N TYR A 60 3.19 -11.08 12.54
CA TYR A 60 2.19 -12.16 12.40
C TYR A 60 1.27 -12.26 13.62
N ASP A 61 0.65 -11.14 13.97
CA ASP A 61 -0.22 -10.99 15.13
C ASP A 61 -1.36 -10.00 14.83
N ASN A 62 -2.19 -9.73 15.82
CA ASN A 62 -3.32 -8.81 15.65
C ASN A 62 -2.86 -7.37 15.34
N SER A 63 -1.68 -6.95 15.83
CA SER A 63 -1.15 -5.62 15.52
C SER A 63 -0.80 -5.48 14.04
N GLY A 64 -0.20 -6.51 13.42
CA GLY A 64 0.04 -6.57 11.98
C GLY A 64 -1.26 -6.55 11.16
N CYS A 65 -2.30 -7.26 11.59
CA CYS A 65 -3.62 -7.19 10.95
C CYS A 65 -4.22 -5.77 10.99
N ASN A 66 -4.12 -5.08 12.12
CA ASN A 66 -4.60 -3.71 12.26
C ASN A 66 -3.80 -2.73 11.40
N LEU A 67 -2.49 -2.93 11.30
CA LEU A 67 -1.60 -2.13 10.46
C LEU A 67 -2.00 -2.23 8.98
N LEU A 68 -2.22 -3.46 8.48
CA LEU A 68 -2.68 -3.72 7.11
C LEU A 68 -4.02 -3.02 6.83
N ARG A 69 -5.00 -3.14 7.75
CA ARG A 69 -6.31 -2.48 7.62
C ARG A 69 -6.20 -0.97 7.60
N ARG A 70 -5.36 -0.40 8.48
CA ARG A 70 -5.12 1.05 8.53
C ARG A 70 -4.56 1.56 7.21
N TYR A 71 -3.55 0.90 6.66
CA TYR A 71 -2.96 1.28 5.38
C TYR A 71 -3.96 1.16 4.23
N TYR A 72 -4.70 0.06 4.16
CA TYR A 72 -5.76 -0.11 3.17
C TYR A 72 -6.79 1.04 3.23
N GLY A 73 -7.23 1.42 4.44
CA GLY A 73 -8.15 2.54 4.63
C GLY A 73 -7.56 3.88 4.17
N GLN A 74 -6.28 4.15 4.44
CA GLN A 74 -5.62 5.36 3.97
C GLN A 74 -5.56 5.45 2.45
N ILE A 75 -5.19 4.36 1.77
CA ILE A 75 -5.16 4.32 0.30
C ILE A 75 -6.56 4.50 -0.29
N TYR A 76 -7.57 3.89 0.33
CA TYR A 76 -8.96 4.08 -0.09
C TYR A 76 -9.40 5.54 0.00
N LEU A 77 -9.14 6.19 1.14
CA LEU A 77 -9.43 7.62 1.32
C LEU A 77 -8.65 8.49 0.33
N LEU A 78 -7.39 8.17 0.06
CA LEU A 78 -6.56 8.88 -0.90
C LEU A 78 -7.18 8.84 -2.30
N LYS A 79 -7.63 7.66 -2.74
CA LYS A 79 -8.30 7.46 -4.04
C LYS A 79 -9.60 8.26 -4.18
N THR A 80 -10.28 8.61 -3.08
CA THR A 80 -11.47 9.47 -3.13
C THR A 80 -11.17 10.94 -3.37
N ARG A 81 -9.94 11.39 -3.08
CA ARG A 81 -9.51 12.81 -3.17
C ARG A 81 -8.61 13.10 -4.37
N PHE A 82 -7.88 12.09 -4.82
CA PHE A 82 -6.92 12.18 -5.91
C PHE A 82 -7.33 11.24 -7.04
N ALA A 83 -7.28 11.74 -8.27
CA ALA A 83 -7.43 10.90 -9.45
C ALA A 83 -6.18 10.01 -9.62
N MET A 84 -6.15 8.90 -8.88
CA MET A 84 -5.10 7.87 -8.93
C MET A 84 -5.51 6.71 -9.86
N GLY A 85 -6.28 7.00 -10.92
CA GLY A 85 -6.60 6.05 -11.98
C GLY A 85 -5.41 5.82 -12.90
N GLU A 86 -5.42 4.74 -13.68
CA GLU A 86 -4.34 4.48 -14.65
C GLU A 86 -4.31 5.64 -15.67
N GLY A 87 -3.12 6.21 -15.90
CA GLY A 87 -2.96 7.38 -16.76
C GLY A 87 -3.51 8.70 -16.20
N SER A 88 -3.99 8.70 -14.95
CA SER A 88 -4.45 9.92 -14.29
C SER A 88 -3.28 10.72 -13.70
N PRO A 89 -3.43 12.06 -13.52
CA PRO A 89 -2.34 12.94 -13.09
C PRO A 89 -1.72 12.62 -11.71
N ALA A 90 -2.45 11.91 -10.84
CA ALA A 90 -1.96 11.43 -9.55
C ALA A 90 -1.73 9.90 -9.52
N SER A 91 -1.57 9.23 -10.66
CA SER A 91 -1.21 7.80 -10.73
C SER A 91 0.16 7.54 -10.09
N VAL A 92 0.27 6.42 -9.37
CA VAL A 92 1.47 6.03 -8.63
C VAL A 92 1.75 4.56 -8.90
N GLU A 93 2.87 4.24 -9.53
CA GLU A 93 3.13 2.86 -9.92
C GLU A 93 3.51 1.96 -8.72
N PHE A 94 2.71 0.91 -8.49
CA PHE A 94 3.02 -0.12 -7.51
C PHE A 94 3.52 -1.40 -8.16
N THR A 95 4.62 -1.93 -7.61
CA THR A 95 5.23 -3.18 -8.05
C THR A 95 5.14 -4.23 -6.95
N TRP A 96 4.51 -5.36 -7.25
CA TRP A 96 4.39 -6.51 -6.35
C TRP A 96 5.06 -7.75 -6.96
N LEU A 97 5.77 -8.51 -6.12
CA LEU A 97 6.33 -9.80 -6.51
C LEU A 97 5.22 -10.86 -6.53
N VAL A 98 5.29 -11.73 -7.54
CA VAL A 98 4.36 -12.85 -7.67
C VAL A 98 4.97 -14.06 -6.98
N VAL A 99 4.36 -14.47 -5.88
CA VAL A 99 4.86 -15.50 -4.96
C VAL A 99 4.98 -16.90 -5.62
N HIS A 100 4.35 -17.15 -6.77
CA HIS A 100 4.25 -18.50 -7.35
C HIS A 100 4.48 -18.63 -8.87
N THR A 101 4.98 -17.61 -9.57
CA THR A 101 5.33 -17.76 -10.99
C THR A 101 6.84 -17.88 -11.16
N PHE A 102 7.27 -18.92 -11.88
CA PHE A 102 8.66 -19.18 -12.29
C PHE A 102 9.24 -18.13 -13.26
N ASN A 103 8.60 -16.96 -13.35
CA ASN A 103 8.89 -15.92 -14.31
C ASN A 103 8.59 -14.60 -13.60
N ASP A 104 9.58 -13.71 -13.48
CA ASP A 104 9.54 -12.41 -12.80
C ASP A 104 8.54 -11.45 -13.46
N LYS A 105 7.25 -11.76 -13.37
CA LYS A 105 6.18 -10.90 -13.85
C LYS A 105 5.72 -10.02 -12.72
N TYR A 106 6.03 -8.74 -12.84
CA TYR A 106 5.54 -7.70 -11.94
C TYR A 106 4.08 -7.36 -12.28
N ILE A 107 3.24 -7.24 -11.24
CA ILE A 107 1.89 -6.70 -11.42
C ILE A 107 1.93 -5.22 -11.08
N LYS A 108 1.74 -4.37 -12.09
CA LYS A 108 1.53 -2.93 -11.91
C LYS A 108 0.12 -2.70 -11.41
N PHE A 109 -0.02 -2.03 -10.28
CA PHE A 109 -1.29 -1.45 -9.86
C PHE A 109 -1.17 0.08 -9.87
N ILE A 110 -2.29 0.69 -10.25
CA ILE A 110 -2.64 2.10 -10.45
C ILE A 110 -1.83 3.16 -9.71
#